data_AF-A0A4V0WM35-F1
#
_entry.id   AF-A0A4V0WM35-F1
#
_cell.length_a   1.000
_cell.length_b   1.000
_cell.length_c   1.000
_cell.angle_alpha   90.00
_cell.angle_beta   90.00
_cell.angle_gamma   90.00
#
_symmetry.space_group_name_H-M   'P 1'
#
loop_
_entity.id
_entity.type
_entity.pdbx_description
1 polymer ?
#
loop_
_entity_poly.entity_id
_entity_poly.type
_entity_poly.pdbx_seq_one_letter_code
_entity_poly.pdbx_strand_id
1 'polypeptide(L)'
;MPDGLSSHADFFDSDFCQHKNFWQKRKVSVLTDMLFDIHNTKFSRQVRRIATRQPIRKVLVTSVQVPRRDRTLKKVFSRFMNTRHAVDFAPVRMMRGKGKFSNINTALSKVNLPDYDWVVVTDDDVALPHRFLDMFIPLCEIMDLKISQPAHRYHSYTSFTFNYRKWNSLGRVTRYVEDGPVTAFHRDAMTYLFPFPELRWAWATDIAFCDEAYRNNHNVGIVDYTAIEHLKPAGQDYPVKEARAEARAFLARRSLRPDRLDLFRNTEILRHIGNECLTYDVMV
;
A
#
# COMPACT_ATOMS: atom_id res chain seq x y z
N MET A 1 -33.73 -25.01 18.97
CA MET A 1 -32.83 -25.80 18.11
C MET A 1 -32.25 -24.83 17.10
N PRO A 2 -30.91 -24.76 16.96
CA PRO A 2 -30.22 -23.52 16.69
C PRO A 2 -30.37 -23.06 15.25
N ASP A 3 -30.52 -21.75 15.10
CA ASP A 3 -30.49 -21.00 13.87
C ASP A 3 -29.25 -21.36 13.05
N GLY A 4 -29.48 -21.69 11.77
CA GLY A 4 -28.42 -21.87 10.80
C GLY A 4 -27.68 -20.55 10.62
N LEU A 5 -26.59 -20.37 11.37
CA LEU A 5 -25.53 -19.44 11.07
C LEU A 5 -25.02 -19.78 9.66
N SER A 6 -25.54 -19.08 8.65
CA SER A 6 -24.85 -18.91 7.38
C SER A 6 -23.40 -18.54 7.73
N SER A 7 -22.46 -19.44 7.45
CA SER A 7 -21.05 -19.24 7.72
C SER A 7 -20.55 -18.16 6.76
N HIS A 8 -20.73 -16.89 7.14
CA HIS A 8 -20.07 -15.80 6.45
C HIS A 8 -18.58 -16.07 6.51
N ALA A 9 -17.96 -16.31 5.35
CA ALA A 9 -16.52 -16.50 5.26
C ALA A 9 -15.84 -15.24 5.81
N ASP A 10 -14.86 -15.43 6.69
CA ASP A 10 -14.11 -14.31 7.24
C ASP A 10 -13.21 -13.66 6.17
N PHE A 11 -12.53 -12.57 6.52
CA PHE A 11 -11.63 -11.88 5.60
C PHE A 11 -10.59 -12.80 4.95
N PHE A 12 -10.11 -13.85 5.61
CA PHE A 12 -9.05 -14.71 5.06
C PHE A 12 -9.58 -15.83 4.14
N ASP A 13 -10.83 -16.26 4.35
CA ASP A 13 -11.46 -17.33 3.59
C ASP A 13 -12.46 -16.83 2.53
N SER A 14 -12.75 -15.54 2.49
CA SER A 14 -13.58 -14.94 1.44
C SER A 14 -12.94 -15.07 0.06
N ASP A 15 -13.79 -15.27 -0.96
CA ASP A 15 -13.40 -15.25 -2.37
C ASP A 15 -13.58 -13.85 -3.01
N PHE A 16 -14.19 -12.91 -2.29
CA PHE A 16 -14.47 -11.58 -2.82
C PHE A 16 -13.18 -10.84 -3.14
N CYS A 17 -13.09 -10.33 -4.37
CA CYS A 17 -11.88 -9.73 -4.95
C CYS A 17 -10.61 -10.58 -4.81
N GLN A 18 -10.72 -11.87 -4.51
CA GLN A 18 -9.58 -12.77 -4.45
C GLN A 18 -8.99 -12.91 -5.85
N HIS A 19 -7.67 -12.80 -5.95
CA HIS A 19 -7.02 -13.05 -7.22
C HIS A 19 -7.12 -14.54 -7.59
N LYS A 20 -7.82 -14.86 -8.68
CA LYS A 20 -7.94 -16.22 -9.24
C LYS A 20 -7.21 -16.28 -10.59
N ASN A 21 -6.31 -17.24 -10.78
CA ASN A 21 -5.66 -17.57 -12.07
C ASN A 21 -4.71 -16.52 -12.70
N PHE A 22 -3.86 -15.88 -11.89
CA PHE A 22 -2.84 -14.88 -12.31
C PHE A 22 -2.03 -15.25 -13.56
N TRP A 23 -1.63 -16.52 -13.66
CA TRP A 23 -0.65 -16.97 -14.66
C TRP A 23 -1.21 -17.11 -16.07
N GLN A 24 -2.52 -17.27 -16.23
CA GLN A 24 -3.10 -17.63 -17.52
C GLN A 24 -3.12 -16.47 -18.52
N LYS A 25 -2.84 -15.22 -18.11
CA LYS A 25 -2.98 -14.02 -18.96
C LYS A 25 -1.85 -12.99 -18.83
N ARG A 26 -0.63 -13.37 -18.42
CA ARG A 26 0.46 -12.39 -18.19
C ARG A 26 0.78 -11.53 -19.42
N LYS A 27 0.86 -12.10 -20.62
CA LYS A 27 1.10 -11.34 -21.87
C LYS A 27 0.00 -10.32 -22.16
N VAL A 28 -1.26 -10.72 -22.01
CA VAL A 28 -2.41 -9.82 -22.18
C VAL A 28 -2.36 -8.70 -21.15
N SER A 29 -2.00 -9.02 -19.90
CA SER A 29 -1.89 -8.05 -18.81
C SER A 29 -0.80 -7.01 -19.08
N VAL A 30 0.35 -7.40 -19.64
CA VAL A 30 1.41 -6.46 -20.04
C VAL A 30 0.93 -5.49 -21.13
N LEU A 31 0.22 -5.99 -22.15
CA LEU A 31 -0.35 -5.13 -23.21
C LEU A 31 -1.41 -4.18 -22.65
N THR A 32 -2.31 -4.68 -21.80
CA THR A 32 -3.26 -3.84 -21.06
C THR A 32 -2.51 -2.78 -20.27
N ASP A 33 -1.41 -3.15 -19.63
CA ASP A 33 -0.64 -2.23 -18.84
C ASP A 33 0.04 -1.12 -19.68
N MET A 34 0.52 -1.44 -20.88
CA MET A 34 1.03 -0.44 -21.82
C MET A 34 -0.06 0.54 -22.27
N LEU A 35 -1.27 0.05 -22.55
CA LEU A 35 -2.40 0.91 -22.92
C LEU A 35 -2.77 1.87 -21.79
N PHE A 36 -2.76 1.41 -20.54
CA PHE A 36 -2.96 2.28 -19.38
C PHE A 36 -1.86 3.34 -19.24
N ASP A 37 -0.59 2.99 -19.47
CA ASP A 37 0.50 3.94 -19.37
C ASP A 37 0.38 5.04 -20.44
N ILE A 38 0.06 4.66 -21.68
CA ILE A 38 -0.22 5.61 -22.78
C ILE A 38 -1.41 6.49 -22.43
N HIS A 39 -2.51 5.90 -21.98
CA HIS A 39 -3.71 6.64 -21.64
C HIS A 39 -3.49 7.61 -20.48
N ASN A 40 -2.73 7.21 -19.46
CA ASN A 40 -2.41 8.04 -18.30
C ASN A 40 -1.58 9.28 -18.66
N THR A 41 -0.92 9.32 -19.82
CA THR A 41 -0.21 10.53 -20.29
C THR A 41 -1.13 11.73 -20.42
N LYS A 42 -2.45 11.54 -20.63
CA LYS A 42 -3.42 12.65 -20.66
C LYS A 42 -3.48 13.41 -19.34
N PHE A 43 -3.23 12.74 -18.22
CA PHE A 43 -3.20 13.34 -16.89
C PHE A 43 -1.84 13.96 -16.56
N SER A 44 -0.80 13.71 -17.36
CA SER A 44 0.57 14.10 -17.03
C SER A 44 0.75 15.59 -16.76
N ARG A 45 0.07 16.46 -17.52
CA ARG A 45 0.14 17.92 -17.34
C ARG A 45 -0.47 18.34 -15.99
N GLN A 46 -1.61 17.75 -15.63
CA GLN A 46 -2.31 18.02 -14.39
C GLN A 46 -1.49 17.56 -13.18
N VAL A 47 -1.05 16.30 -13.18
CA VAL A 47 -0.26 15.75 -12.07
C VAL A 47 1.09 16.47 -11.95
N ARG A 48 1.74 16.83 -13.07
CA ARG A 48 3.01 17.59 -13.02
C ARG A 48 2.80 18.97 -12.41
N ARG A 49 1.72 19.68 -12.78
CA ARG A 49 1.40 21.00 -12.22
C ARG A 49 1.23 20.93 -10.70
N ILE A 50 0.52 19.91 -10.22
CA ILE A 50 0.34 19.62 -8.80
C ILE A 50 1.68 19.36 -8.13
N ALA A 51 2.48 18.44 -8.69
CA ALA A 51 3.78 18.07 -8.15
C ALA A 51 4.73 19.27 -8.03
N THR A 52 4.65 20.22 -8.96
CA THR A 52 5.46 21.46 -8.91
C THR A 52 4.98 22.48 -7.88
N ARG A 53 3.68 22.47 -7.53
CA ARG A 53 3.07 23.42 -6.58
C ARG A 53 3.12 22.93 -5.14
N GLN A 54 3.02 21.62 -4.92
CA GLN A 54 3.10 21.04 -3.58
C GLN A 54 4.49 21.24 -2.98
N PRO A 55 4.62 21.44 -1.65
CA PRO A 55 5.92 21.66 -1.02
C PRO A 55 6.83 20.43 -1.14
N ILE A 56 8.14 20.68 -0.98
CA ILE A 56 9.12 19.61 -0.87
C ILE A 56 8.98 18.98 0.51
N ARG A 57 8.58 17.70 0.54
CA ARG A 57 8.54 16.87 1.75
C ARG A 57 9.87 16.21 2.10
N LYS A 58 10.05 15.95 3.40
CA LYS A 58 11.08 15.06 3.93
C LYS A 58 10.48 13.66 4.15
N VAL A 59 11.04 12.67 3.46
CA VAL A 59 10.51 11.30 3.38
C VAL A 59 11.54 10.33 3.93
N LEU A 60 11.14 9.50 4.89
CA LEU A 60 11.94 8.37 5.36
C LEU A 60 11.52 7.12 4.61
N VAL A 61 12.45 6.47 3.92
CA VAL A 61 12.20 5.16 3.29
C VAL A 61 12.86 4.07 4.12
N THR A 62 12.08 3.06 4.53
CA THR A 62 12.55 1.93 5.31
C THR A 62 12.16 0.60 4.65
N SER A 63 12.98 -0.42 4.88
CA SER A 63 12.82 -1.74 4.28
C SER A 63 13.56 -2.79 5.09
N VAL A 64 13.05 -4.03 5.06
CA VAL A 64 13.77 -5.18 5.60
C VAL A 64 14.78 -5.66 4.56
N GLN A 65 16.06 -5.52 4.90
CA GLN A 65 17.18 -6.01 4.12
C GLN A 65 17.31 -7.52 4.31
N VAL A 66 16.84 -8.28 3.32
CA VAL A 66 16.97 -9.73 3.31
C VAL A 66 18.39 -10.13 2.87
N PRO A 67 19.06 -11.08 3.57
CA PRO A 67 20.38 -11.55 3.18
C PRO A 67 20.44 -11.98 1.70
N ARG A 68 21.54 -11.61 1.02
CA ARG A 68 21.80 -11.91 -0.41
C ARG A 68 20.91 -11.14 -1.40
N ARG A 69 20.05 -10.22 -0.93
CA ARG A 69 19.20 -9.36 -1.79
C ARG A 69 19.61 -7.89 -1.76
N ASP A 70 20.79 -7.58 -1.23
CA ASP A 70 21.31 -6.22 -1.06
C ASP A 70 21.32 -5.40 -2.35
N ARG A 71 21.68 -6.03 -3.48
CA ARG A 71 21.72 -5.38 -4.79
C ARG A 71 20.32 -5.00 -5.26
N THR A 72 19.31 -5.81 -4.96
CA THR A 72 17.91 -5.55 -5.34
C THR A 72 17.38 -4.37 -4.53
N LEU A 73 17.59 -4.39 -3.21
CA LEU A 73 17.19 -3.27 -2.34
C LEU A 73 17.86 -1.95 -2.75
N LYS A 74 19.15 -1.97 -3.08
CA LYS A 74 19.86 -0.77 -3.59
C LYS A 74 19.24 -0.22 -4.88
N LYS A 75 18.73 -1.08 -5.77
CA LYS A 75 18.03 -0.64 -6.99
C LYS A 75 16.67 -0.01 -6.66
N VAL A 76 15.96 -0.52 -5.67
CA VAL A 76 14.71 0.10 -5.20
C VAL A 76 15.00 1.47 -4.60
N PHE A 77 15.99 1.58 -3.72
CA PHE A 77 16.39 2.85 -3.09
C PHE A 77 16.88 3.89 -4.11
N SER A 78 17.61 3.48 -5.16
CA SER A 78 18.01 4.42 -6.21
C SER A 78 16.82 4.98 -7.01
N ARG A 79 15.70 4.25 -7.09
CA ARG A 79 14.45 4.77 -7.65
C ARG A 79 13.78 5.79 -6.75
N PHE A 80 13.78 5.57 -5.43
CA PHE A 80 13.29 6.55 -4.45
C PHE A 80 14.14 7.83 -4.44
N MET A 81 15.45 7.73 -4.67
CA MET A 81 16.35 8.89 -4.77
C MET A 81 16.11 9.79 -5.99
N ASN A 82 15.44 9.28 -7.02
CA ASN A 82 15.12 10.08 -8.20
C ASN A 82 13.85 10.92 -7.93
N THR A 83 14.01 11.97 -7.14
CA THR A 83 12.91 12.80 -6.65
C THR A 83 13.38 14.22 -6.33
N ARG A 84 12.44 15.16 -6.24
CA ARG A 84 12.66 16.50 -5.65
C ARG A 84 12.59 16.50 -4.13
N HIS A 85 12.04 15.46 -3.52
CA HIS A 85 11.86 15.33 -2.08
C HIS A 85 13.20 15.08 -1.38
N ALA A 86 13.31 15.49 -0.12
CA ALA A 86 14.45 15.09 0.71
C ALA A 86 14.20 13.66 1.19
N VAL A 87 15.09 12.72 0.88
CA VAL A 87 14.90 11.30 1.20
C VAL A 87 16.04 10.79 2.06
N ASP A 88 15.69 10.25 3.23
CA ASP A 88 16.59 9.47 4.06
C ASP A 88 16.21 7.99 4.00
N PHE A 89 17.18 7.11 4.24
CA PHE A 89 16.95 5.65 4.28
C PHE A 89 17.30 5.07 5.64
N ALA A 90 16.40 4.26 6.18
CA ALA A 90 16.63 3.47 7.39
C ALA A 90 16.37 1.98 7.11
N PRO A 91 17.21 1.29 6.31
CA PRO A 91 17.08 -0.14 6.13
C PRO A 91 17.46 -0.90 7.40
N VAL A 92 16.84 -2.06 7.61
CA VAL A 92 17.13 -2.93 8.75
C VAL A 92 17.42 -4.34 8.29
N ARG A 93 18.51 -4.93 8.79
CA ARG A 93 18.83 -6.33 8.52
C ARG A 93 17.74 -7.23 9.09
N MET A 94 17.26 -8.16 8.28
CA MET A 94 16.28 -9.16 8.71
C MET A 94 16.83 -9.97 9.90
N MET A 95 16.18 -9.86 11.05
CA MET A 95 16.50 -10.66 12.23
C MET A 95 15.72 -11.98 12.22
N ARG A 96 16.39 -13.06 12.59
CA ARG A 96 15.76 -14.40 12.66
C ARG A 96 14.61 -14.39 13.67
N GLY A 97 13.46 -14.93 13.26
CA GLY A 97 12.29 -15.07 14.12
C GLY A 97 11.45 -13.79 14.29
N LYS A 98 11.89 -12.65 13.74
CA LYS A 98 11.12 -11.40 13.76
C LYS A 98 10.40 -11.17 12.43
N GLY A 99 9.14 -10.74 12.51
CA GLY A 99 8.35 -10.36 11.34
C GLY A 99 8.75 -9.02 10.75
N LYS A 100 8.14 -8.65 9.61
CA LYS A 100 8.43 -7.41 8.86
C LYS A 100 8.41 -6.19 9.78
N PHE A 101 7.28 -5.94 10.43
CA PHE A 101 7.09 -4.74 11.25
C PHE A 101 7.89 -4.72 12.55
N SER A 102 8.23 -5.87 13.14
CA SER A 102 9.18 -5.91 14.28
C SER A 102 10.59 -5.46 13.88
N ASN A 103 11.05 -5.83 12.68
CA ASN A 103 12.30 -5.32 12.14
C ASN A 103 12.17 -3.81 11.84
N ILE A 104 11.09 -3.37 11.19
CA ILE A 104 10.86 -1.96 10.87
C ILE A 104 10.81 -1.09 12.15
N ASN A 105 10.12 -1.51 13.21
CA ASN A 105 10.12 -0.81 14.49
C ASN A 105 11.54 -0.59 15.03
N THR A 106 12.41 -1.61 14.90
CA THR A 106 13.83 -1.51 15.30
C THR A 106 14.61 -0.51 14.46
N ALA A 107 14.24 -0.32 13.18
CA ALA A 107 14.83 0.70 12.32
C ALA A 107 14.35 2.10 12.71
N LEU A 108 13.04 2.24 12.87
CA LEU A 108 12.37 3.51 13.14
C LEU A 108 12.65 4.04 14.55
N SER A 109 12.93 3.18 15.52
CA SER A 109 13.32 3.60 16.88
C SER A 109 14.68 4.30 16.94
N LYS A 110 15.46 4.31 15.85
CA LYS A 110 16.79 4.92 15.75
C LYS A 110 16.78 6.29 15.07
N VAL A 111 15.62 6.74 14.63
CA VAL A 111 15.44 8.03 13.94
C VAL A 111 14.42 8.88 14.69
N ASN A 112 14.53 10.19 14.55
CA ASN A 112 13.55 11.11 15.09
C ASN A 112 12.36 11.23 14.11
N LEU A 113 11.35 10.34 14.26
CA LEU A 113 10.19 10.28 13.36
C LEU A 113 9.48 11.62 13.11
N PRO A 114 9.31 12.52 14.10
CA PRO A 114 8.75 13.85 13.89
C PRO A 114 9.46 14.73 12.85
N ASP A 115 10.71 14.43 12.47
CA ASP A 115 11.45 15.16 11.44
C ASP A 115 11.01 14.81 10.01
N TYR A 116 10.14 13.82 9.85
CA TYR A 116 9.68 13.33 8.55
C TYR A 116 8.20 13.61 8.35
N ASP A 117 7.83 14.09 7.16
CA ASP A 117 6.43 14.27 6.76
C ASP A 117 5.78 12.92 6.42
N TRP A 118 6.58 12.01 5.88
CA TRP A 118 6.15 10.70 5.39
C TRP A 118 7.15 9.61 5.74
N VAL A 119 6.64 8.45 6.14
CA VAL A 119 7.40 7.20 6.27
C VAL A 119 6.91 6.22 5.22
N VAL A 120 7.80 5.76 4.34
CA VAL A 120 7.51 4.78 3.30
C VAL A 120 8.16 3.46 3.66
N VAL A 121 7.35 2.44 3.87
CA VAL A 121 7.79 1.05 4.04
C VAL A 121 7.75 0.37 2.67
N THR A 122 8.86 -0.24 2.26
CA THR A 122 8.95 -0.94 0.96
C THR A 122 9.60 -2.31 1.09
N ASP A 123 9.15 -3.25 0.27
CA ASP A 123 9.81 -4.54 0.06
C ASP A 123 10.97 -4.40 -0.95
N ASP A 124 11.82 -5.42 -1.05
CA ASP A 124 13.05 -5.40 -1.86
C ASP A 124 12.83 -5.80 -3.33
N ASP A 125 11.62 -6.20 -3.72
CA ASP A 125 11.25 -6.78 -5.01
C ASP A 125 10.08 -6.04 -5.67
N VAL A 126 10.13 -4.70 -5.62
CA VAL A 126 9.21 -3.80 -6.30
C VAL A 126 9.89 -3.09 -7.47
N ALA A 127 9.18 -2.97 -8.60
CA ALA A 127 9.52 -2.05 -9.68
C ALA A 127 8.66 -0.78 -9.58
N LEU A 128 9.35 0.34 -9.34
CA LEU A 128 8.74 1.66 -9.19
C LEU A 128 8.75 2.43 -10.52
N PRO A 129 7.72 3.22 -10.83
CA PRO A 129 7.75 4.13 -11.96
C PRO A 129 8.80 5.23 -11.75
N HIS A 130 9.21 5.87 -12.85
CA HIS A 130 10.17 6.97 -12.81
C HIS A 130 9.62 8.16 -12.01
N ARG A 131 10.46 8.77 -11.15
CA ARG A 131 10.07 9.87 -10.25
C ARG A 131 8.83 9.57 -9.43
N PHE A 132 8.77 8.35 -8.88
CA PHE A 132 7.64 7.83 -8.12
C PHE A 132 7.15 8.81 -7.05
N LEU A 133 8.02 9.25 -6.13
CA LEU A 133 7.63 10.11 -5.00
C LEU A 133 7.09 11.47 -5.45
N ASP A 134 7.64 12.03 -6.53
CA ASP A 134 7.23 13.34 -7.05
C ASP A 134 5.77 13.36 -7.50
N MET A 135 5.19 12.21 -7.83
CA MET A 135 3.80 12.10 -8.25
C MET A 135 2.94 11.47 -7.16
N PHE A 136 3.50 10.49 -6.43
CA PHE A 136 2.79 9.74 -5.40
C PHE A 136 2.44 10.61 -4.19
N ILE A 137 3.42 11.30 -3.61
CA ILE A 137 3.21 12.10 -2.39
C ILE A 137 2.21 13.25 -2.63
N PRO A 138 2.35 14.07 -3.69
CA PRO A 138 1.37 15.11 -3.99
C PRO A 138 -0.06 14.60 -4.20
N LEU A 139 -0.23 13.43 -4.83
CA LEU A 139 -1.56 12.82 -5.01
C LEU A 139 -2.13 12.32 -3.68
N CYS A 140 -1.29 11.78 -2.79
CA CYS A 140 -1.72 11.43 -1.44
C CYS A 140 -2.22 12.67 -0.69
N GLU A 141 -1.47 13.77 -0.73
CA GLU A 141 -1.82 14.99 -0.01
C GLU A 141 -3.07 15.68 -0.55
N ILE A 142 -3.28 15.68 -1.87
CA ILE A 142 -4.53 16.22 -2.46
C ILE A 142 -5.76 15.44 -2.02
N MET A 143 -5.63 14.13 -1.86
CA MET A 143 -6.72 13.27 -1.39
C MET A 143 -6.76 13.16 0.14
N ASP A 144 -5.93 13.94 0.84
CA ASP A 144 -5.72 13.91 2.29
C ASP A 144 -5.47 12.51 2.87
N LEU A 145 -4.80 11.64 2.11
CA LEU A 145 -4.49 10.29 2.57
C LEU A 145 -3.47 10.34 3.69
N LYS A 146 -3.73 9.62 4.78
CA LYS A 146 -2.78 9.43 5.89
C LYS A 146 -2.10 8.07 5.84
N ILE A 147 -2.75 7.10 5.22
CA ILE A 147 -2.17 5.79 4.90
C ILE A 147 -2.43 5.53 3.43
N SER A 148 -1.39 5.23 2.66
CA SER A 148 -1.53 5.07 1.22
C SER A 148 -0.63 4.00 0.66
N GLN A 149 -1.06 3.44 -0.48
CA GLN A 149 -0.23 2.58 -1.31
C GLN A 149 -0.36 2.99 -2.78
N PRO A 150 0.64 2.72 -3.64
CA PRO A 150 0.41 2.74 -5.07
C PRO A 150 -0.47 1.57 -5.49
N ALA A 151 -1.23 1.74 -6.57
CA ALA A 151 -1.92 0.62 -7.18
C ALA A 151 -0.94 -0.40 -7.79
N HIS A 152 -1.43 -1.62 -7.99
CA HIS A 152 -0.72 -2.66 -8.71
C HIS A 152 -1.01 -2.59 -10.20
N ARG A 153 0.01 -2.84 -11.02
CA ARG A 153 -0.14 -3.17 -12.45
C ARG A 153 -0.86 -4.51 -12.59
N TYR A 154 -1.54 -4.76 -13.71
CA TYR A 154 -2.26 -6.02 -13.90
C TYR A 154 -1.33 -7.24 -13.93
N HIS A 155 -0.10 -7.08 -14.43
CA HIS A 155 0.92 -8.14 -14.38
C HIS A 155 1.70 -8.21 -13.05
N SER A 156 1.30 -7.45 -12.02
CA SER A 156 1.89 -7.51 -10.69
C SER A 156 1.28 -8.61 -9.83
N TYR A 157 2.09 -9.26 -8.99
CA TYR A 157 1.55 -10.02 -7.87
C TYR A 157 0.83 -9.08 -6.88
N THR A 158 -0.33 -9.49 -6.41
CA THR A 158 -1.16 -8.80 -5.40
C THR A 158 -2.07 -9.85 -4.77
N SER A 159 -2.48 -9.65 -3.51
CA SER A 159 -3.41 -10.57 -2.86
C SER A 159 -4.82 -10.39 -3.40
N PHE A 160 -5.20 -9.14 -3.70
CA PHE A 160 -6.55 -8.77 -4.12
C PHE A 160 -6.57 -8.04 -5.47
N THR A 161 -7.57 -8.37 -6.30
CA THR A 161 -7.83 -7.63 -7.56
C THR A 161 -8.26 -6.20 -7.30
N PHE A 162 -8.72 -5.89 -6.09
CA PHE A 162 -9.01 -4.55 -5.61
C PHE A 162 -7.81 -3.61 -5.75
N ASN A 163 -6.59 -4.09 -5.52
CA ASN A 163 -5.39 -3.26 -5.57
C ASN A 163 -4.93 -2.93 -6.98
N TYR A 164 -5.49 -3.56 -8.02
CA TYR A 164 -5.15 -3.21 -9.39
C TYR A 164 -5.56 -1.79 -9.72
N ARG A 165 -4.73 -1.16 -10.55
CA ARG A 165 -5.00 0.17 -11.08
C ARG A 165 -6.33 0.23 -11.81
N LYS A 166 -7.01 1.37 -11.69
CA LYS A 166 -8.31 1.61 -12.33
C LYS A 166 -8.19 2.51 -13.54
N TRP A 167 -8.91 2.17 -14.60
CA TRP A 167 -8.96 2.99 -15.82
C TRP A 167 -9.54 4.37 -15.48
N ASN A 168 -9.01 5.43 -16.09
CA ASN A 168 -9.43 6.82 -15.83
C ASN A 168 -9.31 7.24 -14.35
N SER A 169 -8.42 6.64 -13.55
CA SER A 169 -8.27 6.98 -12.13
C SER A 169 -6.90 7.58 -11.85
N LEU A 170 -6.86 8.67 -11.09
CA LEU A 170 -5.63 9.22 -10.50
C LEU A 170 -5.30 8.53 -9.17
N GLY A 171 -6.34 8.25 -8.38
CA GLY A 171 -6.26 7.62 -7.08
C GLY A 171 -7.64 7.37 -6.50
N ARG A 172 -7.66 6.71 -5.34
CA ARG A 172 -8.86 6.25 -4.67
C ARG A 172 -8.76 6.54 -3.18
N VAL A 173 -9.81 7.08 -2.60
CA VAL A 173 -10.03 7.05 -1.15
C VAL A 173 -10.80 5.77 -0.84
N THR A 174 -10.23 4.94 0.04
CA THR A 174 -10.69 3.59 0.33
C THR A 174 -10.72 3.38 1.85
N ARG A 175 -11.32 2.27 2.29
CA ARG A 175 -11.22 1.80 3.68
C ARG A 175 -10.13 0.73 3.86
N TYR A 176 -9.31 0.52 2.83
CA TYR A 176 -8.33 -0.56 2.79
C TYR A 176 -7.14 -0.26 1.88
N VAL A 177 -5.94 -0.55 2.39
CA VAL A 177 -4.69 -0.71 1.64
C VAL A 177 -3.94 -1.93 2.19
N GLU A 178 -3.11 -2.56 1.37
CA GLU A 178 -2.18 -3.60 1.82
C GLU A 178 -0.98 -2.97 2.54
N ASP A 179 -0.34 -3.77 3.40
CA ASP A 179 0.85 -3.44 4.18
C ASP A 179 2.17 -3.60 3.38
N GLY A 180 2.04 -3.85 2.08
CA GLY A 180 3.14 -4.02 1.13
C GLY A 180 2.63 -4.24 -0.30
N PRO A 181 3.53 -4.19 -1.29
CA PRO A 181 4.98 -4.08 -1.15
C PRO A 181 5.47 -2.64 -0.97
N VAL A 182 4.61 -1.63 -1.09
CA VAL A 182 4.93 -0.23 -0.80
C VAL A 182 3.74 0.37 -0.05
N THR A 183 3.96 0.83 1.18
CA THR A 183 2.94 1.52 1.98
C THR A 183 3.55 2.77 2.59
N ALA A 184 2.86 3.88 2.49
CA ALA A 184 3.28 5.17 3.00
C ALA A 184 2.35 5.64 4.10
N PHE A 185 2.96 6.22 5.13
CA PHE A 185 2.29 6.71 6.33
C PHE A 185 2.64 8.18 6.48
N HIS A 186 1.63 9.04 6.46
CA HIS A 186 1.78 10.45 6.81
C HIS A 186 2.17 10.58 8.28
N ARG A 187 2.85 11.66 8.65
CA ARG A 187 3.26 11.92 10.04
C ARG A 187 2.10 11.83 11.03
N ASP A 188 0.90 12.24 10.63
CA ASP A 188 -0.30 12.16 11.48
C ASP A 188 -0.63 10.69 11.78
N ALA A 189 -0.56 9.81 10.78
CA ALA A 189 -0.77 8.38 10.98
C ALA A 189 0.30 7.75 11.87
N MET A 190 1.55 8.19 11.74
CA MET A 190 2.65 7.69 12.57
C MET A 190 2.43 7.96 14.06
N THR A 191 1.65 8.98 14.46
CA THR A 191 1.39 9.29 15.87
C THR A 191 0.61 8.21 16.63
N TYR A 192 -0.23 7.44 15.92
CA TYR A 192 -1.05 6.39 16.53
C TYR A 192 -0.71 4.98 16.02
N LEU A 193 0.01 4.86 14.89
CA LEU A 193 0.43 3.55 14.36
C LEU A 193 1.78 3.08 14.89
N PHE A 194 2.66 3.99 15.32
CA PHE A 194 4.00 3.62 15.80
C PHE A 194 3.98 3.39 17.32
N PRO A 195 4.57 2.27 17.82
CA PRO A 195 5.17 1.17 17.06
C PRO A 195 4.12 0.28 16.37
N PHE A 196 4.47 -0.24 15.20
CA PHE A 196 3.59 -1.12 14.42
C PHE A 196 3.37 -2.47 15.12
N PRO A 197 2.24 -3.17 14.90
CA PRO A 197 2.02 -4.51 15.44
C PRO A 197 3.07 -5.51 14.97
N GLU A 198 3.65 -6.25 15.92
CA GLU A 198 4.78 -7.15 15.67
C GLU A 198 4.36 -8.59 15.36
N LEU A 199 3.58 -8.77 14.29
CA LEU A 199 3.17 -10.11 13.83
C LEU A 199 4.29 -10.79 13.04
N ARG A 200 4.44 -12.11 13.19
CA ARG A 200 5.53 -12.86 12.55
C ARG A 200 5.47 -12.81 11.04
N TRP A 201 4.27 -12.82 10.46
CA TRP A 201 4.06 -12.77 9.01
C TRP A 201 3.39 -11.49 8.51
N ALA A 202 3.14 -10.52 9.39
CA ALA A 202 2.47 -9.25 9.11
C ALA A 202 1.00 -9.33 8.62
N TRP A 203 0.43 -10.54 8.52
CA TRP A 203 -0.97 -10.72 8.14
C TRP A 203 -1.90 -10.04 9.15
N ALA A 204 -2.91 -9.30 8.66
CA ALA A 204 -3.82 -8.43 9.42
C ALA A 204 -3.26 -7.07 9.86
N THR A 205 -2.00 -6.74 9.58
CA THR A 205 -1.49 -5.40 9.90
C THR A 205 -2.16 -4.33 9.05
N ASP A 206 -2.36 -4.59 7.76
CA ASP A 206 -3.19 -3.82 6.83
C ASP A 206 -4.58 -3.46 7.41
N ILE A 207 -5.30 -4.45 7.91
CA ILE A 207 -6.61 -4.27 8.54
C ILE A 207 -6.50 -3.39 9.78
N ALA A 208 -5.53 -3.64 10.66
CA ALA A 208 -5.34 -2.85 11.86
C ALA A 208 -4.98 -1.40 11.54
N PHE A 209 -4.14 -1.16 10.53
CA PHE A 209 -3.80 0.19 10.09
C PHE A 209 -5.02 0.96 9.60
N CYS A 210 -5.84 0.33 8.77
CA CYS A 210 -7.04 0.95 8.22
C CYS A 210 -8.12 1.20 9.29
N ASP A 211 -8.27 0.27 10.24
CA ASP A 211 -9.16 0.43 11.40
C ASP A 211 -8.71 1.59 12.32
N GLU A 212 -7.42 1.72 12.59
CA GLU A 212 -6.89 2.86 13.35
C GLU A 212 -7.07 4.20 12.61
N ALA A 213 -6.84 4.23 11.29
CA ALA A 213 -7.13 5.44 10.51
C ALA A 213 -8.60 5.83 10.55
N TYR A 214 -9.51 4.85 10.45
CA TYR A 214 -10.94 5.09 10.58
C TYR A 214 -11.31 5.69 11.94
N ARG A 215 -10.76 5.16 13.04
CA ARG A 215 -10.98 5.72 14.39
C ARG A 215 -10.47 7.15 14.55
N ASN A 216 -9.46 7.54 13.79
CA ASN A 216 -8.88 8.88 13.79
C ASN A 216 -9.48 9.80 12.70
N ASN A 217 -10.54 9.39 12.01
CA ASN A 217 -11.16 10.13 10.89
C ASN A 217 -10.16 10.49 9.79
N HIS A 218 -9.24 9.58 9.49
CA HIS A 218 -8.20 9.77 8.50
C HIS A 218 -8.45 8.95 7.24
N ASN A 219 -8.24 9.59 6.08
CA ASN A 219 -8.40 8.90 4.81
C ASN A 219 -7.28 7.88 4.59
N VAL A 220 -7.68 6.74 4.04
CA VAL A 220 -6.79 5.70 3.51
C VAL A 220 -7.01 5.63 2.00
N GLY A 221 -5.99 5.27 1.22
CA GLY A 221 -6.20 5.25 -0.23
C GLY A 221 -5.11 4.66 -1.11
N ILE A 222 -5.49 4.45 -2.37
CA ILE A 222 -4.66 3.83 -3.38
C ILE A 222 -4.38 4.83 -4.50
N VAL A 223 -3.11 5.09 -4.84
CA VAL A 223 -2.76 5.98 -5.95
C VAL A 223 -2.59 5.17 -7.24
N ASP A 224 -3.57 5.28 -8.14
CA ASP A 224 -3.62 4.54 -9.40
C ASP A 224 -2.61 5.06 -10.45
N TYR A 225 -2.33 6.36 -10.42
CA TYR A 225 -1.44 7.01 -11.40
C TYR A 225 0.00 6.49 -11.31
N THR A 226 0.46 6.10 -10.12
CA THR A 226 1.84 5.67 -9.86
C THR A 226 1.94 4.15 -9.69
N ALA A 227 1.23 3.40 -10.53
CA ALA A 227 1.13 1.95 -10.38
C ALA A 227 2.49 1.23 -10.47
N ILE A 228 2.69 0.26 -9.57
CA ILE A 228 3.92 -0.50 -9.38
C ILE A 228 3.80 -1.95 -9.87
N GLU A 229 4.93 -2.64 -9.99
CA GLU A 229 4.98 -4.09 -10.14
C GLU A 229 5.64 -4.72 -8.91
N HIS A 230 4.94 -5.60 -8.22
CA HIS A 230 5.50 -6.54 -7.25
C HIS A 230 6.00 -7.77 -8.00
N LEU A 231 7.27 -8.13 -7.80
CA LEU A 231 7.96 -9.11 -8.63
C LEU A 231 7.89 -10.54 -8.09
N LYS A 232 7.40 -10.73 -6.86
CA LYS A 232 7.23 -12.05 -6.25
C LYS A 232 5.85 -12.24 -5.63
N PRO A 233 5.35 -13.48 -5.57
CA PRO A 233 4.13 -13.79 -4.86
C PRO A 233 4.34 -13.74 -3.34
N ALA A 234 3.33 -13.26 -2.61
CA ALA A 234 3.25 -13.40 -1.16
C ALA A 234 2.99 -14.86 -0.75
N GLY A 235 3.40 -15.26 0.45
CA GLY A 235 2.95 -16.52 1.06
C GLY A 235 3.63 -17.81 0.61
N GLN A 236 4.68 -17.76 -0.22
CA GLN A 236 5.36 -18.99 -0.67
C GLN A 236 6.42 -19.50 0.32
N ASP A 237 6.97 -18.63 1.16
CA ASP A 237 8.15 -18.94 1.99
C ASP A 237 7.80 -19.33 3.44
N TYR A 238 6.52 -19.53 3.77
CA TYR A 238 6.09 -19.84 5.14
C TYR A 238 4.75 -20.59 5.23
N PRO A 239 4.45 -21.22 6.40
CA PRO A 239 3.20 -21.94 6.59
C PRO A 239 1.97 -21.02 6.64
N VAL A 240 1.21 -20.94 5.53
CA VAL A 240 0.00 -20.10 5.40
C VAL A 240 -1.03 -20.37 6.50
N LYS A 241 -1.19 -21.62 6.93
CA LYS A 241 -2.13 -21.98 8.01
C LYS A 241 -1.76 -21.31 9.34
N GLU A 242 -0.48 -21.27 9.67
CA GLU A 242 0.00 -20.62 10.91
C GLU A 242 -0.14 -19.10 10.81
N ALA A 243 0.17 -18.51 9.65
CA ALA A 243 -0.01 -17.08 9.40
C ALA A 243 -1.47 -16.65 9.56
N ARG A 244 -2.43 -17.42 9.01
CA ARG A 244 -3.87 -17.18 9.22
C ARG A 244 -4.28 -17.29 10.68
N ALA A 245 -3.78 -18.30 11.39
CA ALA A 245 -4.12 -18.50 12.81
C ALA A 245 -3.62 -17.33 13.67
N GLU A 246 -2.39 -16.87 13.45
CA GLU A 246 -1.83 -15.69 14.13
C GLU A 246 -2.66 -14.44 13.84
N ALA A 247 -2.97 -14.19 12.56
CA ALA A 247 -3.74 -13.03 12.12
C ALA A 247 -5.15 -13.00 12.75
N ARG A 248 -5.86 -14.14 12.76
CA ARG A 248 -7.16 -14.29 13.41
C ARG A 248 -7.10 -14.04 14.91
N ALA A 249 -6.11 -14.62 15.59
CA ALA A 249 -5.93 -14.41 17.03
C ALA A 249 -5.60 -12.94 17.34
N PHE A 250 -4.86 -12.26 16.47
CA PHE A 250 -4.59 -10.82 16.60
C PHE A 250 -5.87 -9.98 16.42
N LEU A 251 -6.63 -10.20 15.34
CA LEU A 251 -7.87 -9.46 15.09
C LEU A 251 -8.91 -9.69 16.19
N ALA A 252 -9.06 -10.93 16.66
CA ALA A 252 -9.97 -11.28 17.76
C ALA A 252 -9.64 -10.51 19.06
N ARG A 253 -8.35 -10.39 19.40
CA ARG A 253 -7.90 -9.60 20.56
C ARG A 253 -8.20 -8.10 20.43
N ARG A 254 -8.31 -7.58 19.21
CA ARG A 254 -8.71 -6.20 18.93
C ARG A 254 -10.23 -6.04 18.72
N SER A 255 -11.00 -7.11 18.90
CA SER A 255 -12.44 -7.16 18.60
C SER A 255 -12.78 -6.77 17.15
N LEU A 256 -11.85 -7.02 16.23
CA LEU A 256 -12.04 -6.74 14.81
C LEU A 256 -12.59 -7.96 14.08
N ARG A 257 -13.64 -7.74 13.29
CA ARG A 257 -14.27 -8.74 12.42
C ARG A 257 -14.40 -8.17 11.00
N PRO A 258 -13.26 -7.96 10.31
CA PRO A 258 -13.27 -7.38 8.99
C PRO A 258 -14.03 -8.28 8.02
N ASP A 259 -14.81 -7.65 7.16
CA ASP A 259 -15.43 -8.28 6.01
C ASP A 259 -14.88 -7.60 4.75
N ARG A 260 -14.49 -8.39 3.74
CA ARG A 260 -13.89 -7.84 2.53
C ARG A 260 -14.86 -6.95 1.78
N LEU A 261 -16.14 -7.32 1.77
CA LEU A 261 -17.15 -6.55 1.09
C LEU A 261 -17.33 -5.18 1.77
N ASP A 262 -17.39 -5.12 3.10
CA ASP A 262 -17.39 -3.84 3.84
C ASP A 262 -16.11 -3.01 3.59
N LEU A 263 -14.94 -3.63 3.63
CA LEU A 263 -13.66 -2.92 3.48
C LEU A 263 -13.44 -2.37 2.07
N PHE A 264 -14.00 -2.99 1.04
CA PHE A 264 -13.75 -2.61 -0.37
C PHE A 264 -14.89 -1.76 -0.97
N ARG A 265 -16.03 -1.63 -0.28
CA ARG A 265 -17.17 -0.80 -0.68
C ARG A 265 -16.91 0.70 -0.51
N ASN A 266 -17.78 1.52 -1.09
CA ASN A 266 -17.80 2.98 -0.96
C ASN A 266 -16.45 3.63 -1.29
N THR A 267 -15.74 3.10 -2.28
CA THR A 267 -14.46 3.65 -2.71
C THR A 267 -14.73 4.89 -3.57
N GLU A 268 -14.16 6.02 -3.20
CA GLU A 268 -14.21 7.25 -3.99
C GLU A 268 -13.04 7.28 -4.97
N ILE A 269 -13.32 7.51 -6.25
CA ILE A 269 -12.33 7.48 -7.33
C ILE A 269 -12.08 8.91 -7.81
N LEU A 270 -10.87 9.41 -7.59
CA LEU A 270 -10.44 10.70 -8.12
C LEU A 270 -10.21 10.60 -9.63
N ARG A 271 -11.05 11.27 -10.41
CA ARG A 271 -10.99 11.29 -11.89
C ARG A 271 -10.24 12.50 -12.43
N HIS A 272 -10.37 13.63 -11.75
CA HIS A 272 -9.92 14.92 -12.25
C HIS A 272 -9.60 15.88 -11.10
N ILE A 273 -8.56 16.70 -11.28
CA ILE A 273 -8.11 17.73 -10.34
C ILE A 273 -8.23 19.10 -11.01
N GLY A 274 -9.33 19.79 -10.77
CA GLY A 274 -9.55 21.16 -11.22
C GLY A 274 -8.65 22.16 -10.49
N ASN A 275 -8.73 23.43 -10.87
CA ASN A 275 -7.98 24.50 -10.19
C ASN A 275 -8.50 24.74 -8.76
N GLU A 276 -9.79 24.46 -8.50
CA GLU A 276 -10.47 24.73 -7.22
C GLU A 276 -11.33 23.55 -6.73
N CYS A 277 -11.45 22.47 -7.49
CA CYS A 277 -12.32 21.34 -7.15
C CYS A 277 -11.70 20.00 -7.54
N LEU A 278 -12.01 18.96 -6.75
CA LEU A 278 -11.70 17.57 -7.04
C LEU A 278 -12.97 16.89 -7.54
N THR A 279 -12.86 16.08 -8.59
CA THR A 279 -13.99 15.30 -9.11
C THR A 279 -13.84 13.85 -8.73
N TYR A 280 -14.74 13.38 -7.86
CA TYR A 280 -14.81 12.00 -7.39
C TYR A 280 -16.04 11.28 -7.94
N ASP A 281 -15.86 10.02 -8.32
CA ASP A 281 -16.96 9.06 -8.54
C ASP A 281 -17.01 8.08 -7.36
N VAL A 282 -18.21 7.74 -6.88
CA VAL A 282 -18.35 6.69 -5.84
C VAL A 282 -18.59 5.33 -6.48
N MET A 283 -17.76 4.35 -6.13
CA MET A 283 -17.97 2.95 -6.50
C MET A 283 -18.77 2.24 -5.40
N VAL A 284 -19.99 1.83 -5.75
CA VAL A 284 -20.91 1.05 -4.92
C VAL A 284 -20.47 -0.42 -4.85
#